data_AF-A0A0R3WUA2-F1
#
_entry.id   AF-A0A0R3WUA2-F1
#
_cell.length_a   1.000
_cell.length_b   1.000
_cell.length_c   1.000
_cell.angle_alpha   90.00
_cell.angle_beta   90.00
_cell.angle_gamma   90.00
#
_symmetry.space_group_name_H-M   'P 1'
#
loop_
_entity.id
_entity.type
_entity.pdbx_description
1 polymer ?
#
loop_
_entity_poly.entity_id
_entity_poly.type
_entity_poly.pdbx_seq_one_letter_code
_entity_poly.pdbx_strand_id
1 'polypeptide(L)'
;MTASLDLKLFNSRIKRFYEQWEVARAMLSLNFSPRKTSPPMSMLFSSLMTYFFGYELQETAMLFVKKGITILSSRKKVEFLKPLKTSGIENLNFTLLTRSQDDADKANIDILVKDFASSGRGEKLGIFSKEIERNSESEFSKSVASILKSKAKEVVDTSLVFSRFFAAKEEIEVQYLRKASEVTCIL
;
A
#
# COMPACT_ATOMS: atom_id res chain seq x y z
N MET A 1 -1.02 2.60 25.11
CA MET A 1 -1.11 1.46 24.18
C MET A 1 -0.25 1.78 22.96
N THR A 2 0.77 0.98 22.69
CA THR A 2 1.58 1.10 21.47
C THR A 2 0.85 0.38 20.35
N ALA A 3 0.70 1.00 19.19
CA ALA A 3 0.12 0.33 18.02
C ALA A 3 0.95 -0.91 17.68
N SER A 4 0.29 -2.04 17.50
CA SER A 4 0.93 -3.33 17.17
C SER A 4 0.37 -3.87 15.87
N LEU A 5 1.24 -4.35 15.00
CA LEU A 5 0.84 -5.00 13.75
C LEU A 5 0.38 -6.44 14.01
N ASP A 6 -0.84 -6.78 13.60
CA ASP A 6 -1.30 -8.18 13.60
C ASP A 6 -0.66 -8.94 12.44
N LEU A 7 0.49 -9.56 12.72
CA LEU A 7 1.25 -10.30 11.72
C LEU A 7 0.50 -11.53 11.19
N LYS A 8 -0.36 -12.17 12.01
CA LYS A 8 -1.14 -13.33 11.58
C LYS A 8 -2.19 -12.92 10.55
N LEU A 9 -2.93 -11.85 10.86
CA LEU A 9 -3.94 -11.31 9.96
C LEU A 9 -3.30 -10.78 8.67
N PHE A 10 -2.20 -10.02 8.79
CA PHE A 10 -1.42 -9.59 7.64
C PHE A 10 -1.01 -10.77 6.76
N ASN A 11 -0.47 -11.85 7.35
CA ASN A 11 0.03 -12.97 6.58
C ASN A 11 -1.08 -13.69 5.79
N SER A 12 -2.25 -13.88 6.41
CA SER A 12 -3.43 -14.44 5.75
C SER A 12 -3.86 -13.58 4.56
N ARG A 13 -3.98 -12.26 4.79
CA ARG A 13 -4.46 -11.29 3.80
C ARG A 13 -3.52 -11.13 2.62
N ILE A 14 -2.22 -11.05 2.87
CA ILE A 14 -1.25 -10.86 1.80
C ILE A 14 -1.10 -12.13 0.95
N LYS A 15 -1.21 -13.32 1.55
CA LYS A 15 -1.24 -14.58 0.79
C LYS A 15 -2.44 -14.61 -0.16
N ARG A 16 -3.65 -14.34 0.35
CA ARG A 16 -4.88 -14.23 -0.47
C ARG A 16 -4.73 -13.19 -1.58
N PHE A 17 -4.09 -12.06 -1.29
CA PHE A 17 -3.82 -11.03 -2.30
C PHE A 17 -2.95 -11.56 -3.44
N TYR A 18 -1.81 -12.17 -3.13
CA TYR A 18 -0.90 -12.71 -4.15
C TYR A 18 -1.46 -13.92 -4.92
N GLU A 19 -2.38 -14.69 -4.33
CA GLU A 19 -3.09 -15.78 -5.02
C GLU A 19 -4.08 -15.25 -6.08
N GLN A 20 -4.70 -14.10 -5.82
CA GLN A 20 -5.69 -13.49 -6.71
C GLN A 20 -5.09 -12.45 -7.67
N TRP A 21 -3.87 -12.02 -7.42
CA TRP A 21 -3.21 -10.98 -8.20
C TRP A 21 -2.47 -11.54 -9.42
N GLU A 22 -2.65 -10.92 -10.57
CA GLU A 22 -1.93 -11.28 -11.78
C GLU A 22 -0.43 -10.94 -11.66
N VAL A 23 0.37 -12.00 -11.58
CA VAL A 23 1.84 -12.03 -11.48
C VAL A 23 2.59 -11.16 -12.51
N ALA A 24 1.95 -10.78 -13.63
CA ALA A 24 2.53 -10.00 -14.72
C ALA A 24 2.50 -8.48 -14.51
N ARG A 25 1.91 -7.97 -13.43
CA ARG A 25 1.77 -6.52 -13.17
C ARG A 25 2.53 -6.16 -11.89
N ALA A 26 3.28 -5.06 -11.90
CA ALA A 26 3.71 -4.43 -10.65
C ALA A 26 2.65 -3.41 -10.25
N MET A 27 2.40 -3.24 -8.96
CA MET A 27 1.41 -2.28 -8.49
C MET A 27 2.05 -1.28 -7.55
N LEU A 28 1.93 0.00 -7.92
CA LEU A 28 2.27 1.10 -7.05
C LEU A 28 1.01 1.59 -6.34
N SER A 29 1.11 1.62 -5.03
CA SER A 29 0.09 2.09 -4.13
C SER A 29 0.71 3.24 -3.33
N LEU A 30 0.08 4.42 -3.35
CA LEU A 30 0.60 5.63 -2.71
C LEU A 30 -0.43 6.24 -1.74
N ASN A 31 -0.12 6.35 -0.43
CA ASN A 31 -0.92 7.18 0.49
C ASN A 31 -0.33 8.55 0.60
N PHE A 32 -1.09 9.56 0.19
CA PHE A 32 -0.74 10.93 0.48
C PHE A 32 -1.99 11.73 0.76
N SER A 33 -2.45 11.71 2.01
CA SER A 33 -3.30 12.77 2.51
C SER A 33 -2.42 13.82 3.20
N PRO A 34 -2.42 15.08 2.72
CA PRO A 34 -1.78 16.19 3.43
C PRO A 34 -2.72 16.89 4.42
N ARG A 35 -3.98 16.47 4.59
CA ARG A 35 -4.96 17.26 5.37
C ARG A 35 -5.38 16.63 6.68
N LYS A 36 -5.16 17.39 7.76
CA LYS A 36 -5.81 17.24 9.08
C LYS A 36 -7.29 17.70 9.09
N THR A 37 -7.85 18.21 7.99
CA THR A 37 -9.08 19.01 8.02
C THR A 37 -10.12 18.75 6.92
N SER A 38 -9.99 17.70 6.11
CA SER A 38 -11.03 17.30 5.13
C SER A 38 -11.37 15.82 5.28
N PRO A 39 -12.64 15.39 5.06
CA PRO A 39 -13.01 13.97 5.16
C PRO A 39 -12.11 13.12 4.25
N PRO A 40 -11.78 11.88 4.64
CA PRO A 40 -10.77 11.07 3.95
C PRO A 40 -11.21 10.82 2.52
N MET A 41 -10.55 11.49 1.57
CA MET A 41 -10.93 11.47 0.14
C MET A 41 -10.15 10.40 -0.67
N SER A 42 -9.35 9.55 0.00
CA SER A 42 -8.62 8.41 -0.57
C SER A 42 -9.14 7.08 0.00
N MET A 43 -10.36 6.69 -0.38
CA MET A 43 -11.02 5.52 0.18
C MET A 43 -10.26 4.21 -0.12
N LEU A 44 -9.78 3.99 -1.34
CA LEU A 44 -9.20 2.69 -1.72
C LEU A 44 -7.82 2.49 -1.12
N PHE A 45 -6.94 3.48 -1.19
CA PHE A 45 -5.61 3.33 -0.64
C PHE A 45 -5.64 3.25 0.90
N SER A 46 -6.40 4.12 1.59
CA SER A 46 -6.51 4.04 3.06
C SER A 46 -7.17 2.72 3.48
N SER A 47 -8.17 2.24 2.74
CA SER A 47 -8.74 0.90 2.94
C SER A 47 -7.71 -0.20 2.75
N LEU A 48 -6.81 -0.09 1.76
CA LEU A 48 -5.74 -1.07 1.55
C LEU A 48 -4.77 -1.13 2.74
N MET A 49 -4.37 0.01 3.29
CA MET A 49 -3.53 0.03 4.48
C MET A 49 -4.26 -0.50 5.70
N THR A 50 -5.53 -0.13 5.88
CA THR A 50 -6.35 -0.61 6.98
C THR A 50 -6.56 -2.11 6.89
N TYR A 51 -6.76 -2.62 5.67
CA TYR A 51 -6.87 -4.04 5.40
C TYR A 51 -5.56 -4.78 5.73
N PHE A 52 -4.39 -4.32 5.26
CA PHE A 52 -3.16 -5.07 5.55
C PHE A 52 -2.61 -4.84 6.96
N PHE A 53 -2.65 -3.62 7.47
CA PHE A 53 -1.94 -3.23 8.69
C PHE A 53 -2.85 -2.93 9.87
N GLY A 54 -4.15 -2.73 9.65
CA GLY A 54 -5.10 -2.23 10.66
C GLY A 54 -4.99 -0.72 10.90
N TYR A 55 -4.11 -0.01 10.20
CA TYR A 55 -3.87 1.42 10.38
C TYR A 55 -3.62 2.12 9.05
N GLU A 56 -4.07 3.36 8.96
CA GLU A 56 -3.64 4.26 7.90
C GLU A 56 -2.26 4.85 8.22
N LEU A 57 -1.29 4.65 7.33
CA LEU A 57 0.02 5.29 7.41
C LEU A 57 0.12 6.39 6.36
N GLN A 58 0.03 7.64 6.82
CA GLN A 58 0.19 8.82 5.95
C GLN A 58 1.59 8.85 5.31
N GLU A 59 1.80 9.67 4.28
CA GLU A 59 3.11 9.86 3.63
C GLU A 59 3.90 8.56 3.42
N THR A 60 3.25 7.56 2.82
CA THR A 60 3.83 6.22 2.65
C THR A 60 3.65 5.76 1.21
N ALA A 61 4.75 5.38 0.58
CA ALA A 61 4.75 4.72 -0.71
C ALA A 61 4.88 3.20 -0.52
N MET A 62 4.04 2.43 -1.20
CA MET A 62 4.07 0.97 -1.21
C MET A 62 4.10 0.46 -2.64
N LEU A 63 5.16 -0.24 -3.01
CA LEU A 63 5.28 -0.90 -4.30
C LEU A 63 5.14 -2.41 -4.09
N PHE A 64 4.05 -2.97 -4.59
CA PHE A 64 3.85 -4.41 -4.68
C PHE A 64 4.50 -4.91 -5.96
N VAL A 65 5.35 -5.91 -5.82
CA VAL A 65 6.05 -6.59 -6.90
C VAL A 65 5.83 -8.09 -6.80
N LYS A 66 6.12 -8.83 -7.87
CA LYS A 66 5.90 -10.29 -7.95
C LYS A 66 6.43 -11.08 -6.75
N LYS A 67 7.57 -10.67 -6.19
CA LYS A 67 8.26 -11.37 -5.09
C LYS A 67 8.31 -10.56 -3.80
N GLY A 68 7.36 -9.66 -3.56
CA GLY A 68 7.39 -8.87 -2.34
C GLY A 68 6.79 -7.49 -2.40
N ILE A 69 6.98 -6.75 -1.31
CA ILE A 69 6.52 -5.37 -1.16
C ILE A 69 7.68 -4.51 -0.69
N THR A 70 7.85 -3.36 -1.35
CA THR A 70 8.78 -2.33 -0.93
C THR A 70 8.01 -1.14 -0.38
N ILE A 71 8.24 -0.81 0.89
CA ILE A 71 7.55 0.27 1.61
C ILE A 71 8.55 1.35 1.96
N LEU A 72 8.30 2.58 1.51
CA LEU A 72 9.08 3.77 1.85
C LEU A 72 8.24 4.71 2.72
N SER A 73 8.71 4.94 3.94
CA SER A 73 7.98 5.76 4.92
C SER A 73 8.91 6.38 5.98
N SER A 74 8.35 7.11 6.94
CA SER A 74 9.12 7.69 8.04
C SER A 74 9.66 6.63 8.99
N ARG A 75 10.73 6.95 9.73
CA ARG A 75 11.39 6.03 10.67
C ARG A 75 10.41 5.36 11.63
N LYS A 76 9.51 6.13 12.25
CA LYS A 76 8.49 5.58 13.18
C LYS A 76 7.57 4.55 12.53
N LYS A 77 7.17 4.76 11.28
CA LYS A 77 6.30 3.84 10.53
C LYS A 77 7.07 2.60 10.08
N VAL A 78 8.34 2.75 9.68
CA VAL A 78 9.23 1.62 9.38
C VAL A 78 9.44 0.75 10.63
N GLU A 79 9.64 1.34 11.81
CA GLU A 79 9.72 0.61 13.07
C GLU A 79 8.44 -0.20 13.36
N PHE A 80 7.26 0.40 13.16
CA PHE A 80 5.97 -0.29 13.29
C PHE A 80 5.84 -1.47 12.32
N LEU A 81 6.36 -1.34 11.10
CA LEU A 81 6.30 -2.36 10.05
C LEU A 81 7.41 -3.43 10.14
N LYS A 82 8.40 -3.28 11.04
CA LYS A 82 9.50 -4.27 11.20
C LYS A 82 9.06 -5.73 11.31
N PRO A 83 7.96 -6.08 12.00
CA PRO A 83 7.51 -7.48 12.09
C PRO A 83 7.22 -8.13 10.72
N LEU A 84 7.00 -7.34 9.66
CA LEU A 84 6.87 -7.86 8.29
C LEU A 84 8.11 -8.61 7.82
N LYS A 85 9.31 -8.22 8.27
CA LYS A 85 10.56 -8.91 7.91
C LYS A 85 10.66 -10.32 8.48
N THR A 86 9.88 -10.61 9.52
CA THR A 86 9.76 -11.94 10.13
C THR A 86 8.56 -12.71 9.60
N SER A 87 7.86 -12.19 8.58
CA SER A 87 6.80 -12.91 7.89
C SER A 87 7.37 -14.18 7.27
N GLY A 88 6.80 -15.33 7.64
CA GLY A 88 7.19 -16.64 7.12
C GLY A 88 6.54 -16.99 5.78
N ILE A 89 6.15 -16.00 4.98
CA ILE A 89 5.51 -16.26 3.69
C ILE A 89 6.59 -16.58 2.67
N GLU A 90 6.65 -17.85 2.29
CA GLU A 90 7.56 -18.33 1.28
C GLU A 90 7.40 -17.52 -0.02
N ASN A 91 8.54 -17.12 -0.59
CA ASN A 91 8.65 -16.39 -1.87
C ASN A 91 8.23 -14.90 -1.86
N LEU A 92 7.89 -14.31 -0.71
CA LEU A 92 7.67 -12.87 -0.57
C LEU A 92 8.75 -12.19 0.28
N ASN A 93 9.35 -11.14 -0.27
CA ASN A 93 10.34 -10.29 0.41
C ASN A 93 9.71 -8.96 0.84
N PHE A 94 9.96 -8.53 2.08
CA PHE A 94 9.47 -7.24 2.59
C PHE A 94 10.63 -6.26 2.77
N THR A 95 10.74 -5.30 1.85
CA THR A 95 11.75 -4.25 1.89
C THR A 95 11.17 -3.02 2.56
N LEU A 96 11.80 -2.57 3.66
CA LEU A 96 11.37 -1.39 4.41
C LEU A 96 12.45 -0.30 4.31
N LEU A 97 12.11 0.81 3.67
CA LEU A 97 12.97 1.95 3.41
C LEU A 97 12.56 3.13 4.31
N THR A 98 13.53 3.74 4.97
CA THR A 98 13.31 4.92 5.80
C THR A 98 13.58 6.18 4.98
N ARG A 99 12.65 7.13 5.02
CA ARG A 99 12.80 8.41 4.33
C ARG A 99 14.04 9.17 4.80
N SER A 100 14.71 9.79 3.84
CA SER A 100 15.96 10.54 3.99
C SER A 100 15.75 11.95 3.46
N GLN A 101 16.02 12.95 4.31
CA GLN A 101 15.99 14.36 3.90
C GLN A 101 17.28 14.78 3.20
N ASP A 102 18.38 14.05 3.41
CA ASP A 102 19.72 14.43 2.93
C ASP A 102 19.83 14.38 1.40
N ASP A 103 19.12 13.46 0.75
CA ASP A 103 19.11 13.27 -0.70
C ASP A 103 17.70 13.40 -1.32
N ALA A 104 16.75 13.94 -0.57
CA ALA A 104 15.34 14.02 -0.96
C ALA A 104 14.77 12.66 -1.44
N ASP A 105 15.08 11.60 -0.70
CA ASP A 105 14.66 10.22 -0.96
C ASP A 105 15.16 9.61 -2.29
N LYS A 106 16.09 10.24 -3.03
CA LYS A 106 16.55 9.77 -4.35
C LYS A 106 17.06 8.33 -4.34
N ALA A 107 17.96 7.96 -3.43
CA ALA A 107 18.49 6.61 -3.35
C ALA A 107 17.40 5.57 -3.04
N ASN A 108 16.42 5.95 -2.20
CA ASN A 108 15.28 5.08 -1.89
C ASN A 108 14.33 4.92 -3.09
N ILE A 109 14.14 5.98 -3.89
CA ILE A 109 13.33 5.92 -5.10
C ILE A 109 14.02 5.05 -6.17
N ASP A 110 15.34 5.09 -6.28
CA ASP A 110 16.08 4.21 -7.20
C ASP A 110 15.90 2.73 -6.83
N ILE A 111 15.81 2.40 -5.53
CA ILE A 111 15.46 1.05 -5.07
C ILE A 111 14.04 0.68 -5.53
N LEU A 112 13.05 1.57 -5.36
CA LEU A 112 11.68 1.34 -5.87
C LEU A 112 11.66 1.10 -7.37
N VAL A 113 12.42 1.87 -8.16
CA VAL A 113 12.53 1.70 -9.61
C VAL A 113 13.17 0.36 -9.97
N LYS A 114 14.21 -0.05 -9.25
CA LYS A 114 14.86 -1.35 -9.44
C LYS A 114 13.91 -2.51 -9.14
N ASP A 115 13.17 -2.43 -8.03
CA ASP A 115 12.18 -3.44 -7.66
C ASP A 115 11.05 -3.50 -8.69
N PHE A 116 10.57 -2.35 -9.16
CA PHE A 116 9.60 -2.25 -10.25
C PHE A 116 10.11 -2.94 -11.52
N ALA A 117 11.34 -2.65 -11.95
CA ALA A 117 11.94 -3.27 -13.14
C ALA A 117 12.07 -4.80 -13.02
N SER A 118 12.33 -5.30 -11.80
CA SER A 118 12.40 -6.74 -11.53
C SER A 118 11.04 -7.46 -11.62
N SER A 119 9.95 -6.71 -11.60
CA SER A 119 8.57 -7.22 -11.60
C SER A 119 7.91 -7.01 -12.96
N GLY A 120 7.61 -8.10 -13.68
CA GLY A 120 6.96 -7.99 -15.00
C GLY A 120 7.78 -7.18 -16.02
N ARG A 121 9.11 -7.17 -15.88
CA ARG A 121 10.08 -6.38 -16.69
C ARG A 121 9.85 -4.86 -16.64
N GLY A 122 9.14 -4.35 -15.64
CA GLY A 122 8.81 -2.92 -15.53
C GLY A 122 7.88 -2.42 -16.63
N GLU A 123 7.11 -3.29 -17.29
CA GLU A 123 6.28 -2.87 -18.42
C GLU A 123 4.99 -2.19 -17.95
N LYS A 124 4.27 -2.81 -17.02
CA LYS A 124 2.95 -2.35 -16.56
C LYS A 124 2.99 -1.91 -15.10
N LEU A 125 2.60 -0.66 -14.87
CA LEU A 125 2.44 -0.08 -13.55
C LEU A 125 0.96 0.06 -13.21
N GLY A 126 0.48 -0.73 -12.25
CA GLY A 126 -0.85 -0.57 -11.66
C GLY A 126 -0.89 0.60 -10.70
N ILE A 127 -1.89 1.47 -10.82
CA ILE A 127 -2.13 2.60 -9.92
C ILE A 127 -3.61 2.73 -9.55
N PHE A 128 -3.93 3.57 -8.57
CA PHE A 128 -5.29 4.10 -8.38
C PHE A 128 -5.36 5.47 -9.04
N SER A 129 -5.80 5.55 -10.30
CA SER A 129 -5.63 6.74 -11.14
C SER A 129 -6.23 8.00 -10.52
N LYS A 130 -7.49 7.91 -10.06
CA LYS A 130 -8.21 9.02 -9.42
C LYS A 130 -7.54 9.49 -8.13
N GLU A 131 -6.92 8.57 -7.39
CA GLU A 131 -6.30 8.89 -6.11
C GLU A 131 -4.91 9.48 -6.30
N ILE A 132 -4.08 8.93 -7.18
CA ILE A 132 -2.76 9.51 -7.46
C ILE A 132 -2.88 10.95 -7.96
N GLU A 133 -3.86 11.25 -8.81
CA GLU A 133 -4.09 12.62 -9.30
C GLU A 133 -4.47 13.58 -8.17
N ARG A 134 -5.28 13.12 -7.20
CA ARG A 134 -5.73 13.94 -6.05
C ARG A 134 -4.68 14.04 -4.94
N ASN A 135 -3.90 12.99 -4.74
CA ASN A 135 -3.00 12.84 -3.60
C ASN A 135 -1.56 13.27 -3.93
N SER A 136 -1.26 13.63 -5.18
CA SER A 136 0.04 14.17 -5.59
C SER A 136 0.23 15.63 -5.12
N GLU A 137 -0.10 15.96 -3.87
CA GLU A 137 0.03 17.31 -3.33
C GLU A 137 1.42 17.54 -2.71
N SER A 138 2.03 16.53 -2.09
CA SER A 138 3.34 16.63 -1.45
C SER A 138 4.50 16.43 -2.46
N GLU A 139 5.64 17.05 -2.20
CA GLU A 139 6.84 16.89 -3.04
C GLU A 139 7.29 15.41 -3.14
N PHE A 140 7.26 14.70 -2.02
CA PHE A 140 7.56 13.26 -1.95
C PHE A 140 6.60 12.42 -2.81
N SER A 141 5.29 12.71 -2.76
CA SER A 141 4.31 11.97 -3.55
C SER A 141 4.50 12.17 -5.05
N LYS A 142 4.77 13.41 -5.46
CA LYS A 142 5.03 13.80 -6.84
C LYS A 142 6.31 13.16 -7.36
N SER A 143 7.39 13.14 -6.56
CA SER A 143 8.66 12.56 -6.98
C SER A 143 8.54 11.06 -7.22
N VAL A 144 7.97 10.30 -6.27
CA VAL A 144 7.78 8.85 -6.41
C VAL A 144 6.87 8.52 -7.59
N ALA A 145 5.72 9.18 -7.69
CA ALA A 145 4.75 8.90 -8.75
C ALA A 145 5.29 9.26 -10.14
N SER A 146 5.92 10.42 -10.31
CA SER A 146 6.46 10.86 -11.60
C SER A 146 7.58 9.96 -12.09
N ILE A 147 8.52 9.59 -11.20
CA ILE A 147 9.65 8.74 -11.55
C ILE A 147 9.15 7.34 -11.96
N LEU A 148 8.30 6.70 -11.15
CA LEU A 148 7.80 5.36 -11.50
C LEU A 148 6.93 5.36 -12.77
N LYS A 149 6.07 6.38 -12.96
CA LYS A 149 5.29 6.53 -14.21
C LYS A 149 6.20 6.70 -15.43
N SER A 150 7.29 7.46 -15.31
CA SER A 150 8.24 7.68 -16.42
C SER A 150 9.01 6.43 -16.83
N LYS A 151 9.10 5.43 -15.94
CA LYS A 151 9.79 4.16 -16.21
C LYS A 151 8.85 3.06 -16.73
N ALA A 152 7.54 3.24 -16.59
CA ALA A 152 6.54 2.28 -17.05
C ALA A 152 6.24 2.48 -18.54
N LYS A 153 6.09 1.38 -19.29
CA LYS A 153 5.58 1.43 -20.67
C LYS A 153 4.08 1.72 -20.71
N GLU A 154 3.35 1.18 -19.74
CA GLU A 154 1.90 1.30 -19.61
C GLU A 154 1.53 1.55 -18.15
N VAL A 155 0.62 2.50 -17.92
CA VAL A 155 0.04 2.80 -16.61
C VAL A 155 -1.41 2.38 -16.63
N VAL A 156 -1.81 1.52 -15.69
CA VAL A 156 -3.13 0.85 -15.67
C VAL A 156 -3.86 1.19 -14.38
N ASP A 157 -5.13 1.59 -14.46
CA ASP A 157 -5.97 1.74 -13.27
C ASP A 157 -6.34 0.36 -12.70
N THR A 158 -6.02 0.15 -11.43
CA THR A 158 -6.26 -1.10 -10.71
C THR A 158 -7.40 -1.00 -9.69
N SER A 159 -8.06 0.16 -9.62
CA SER A 159 -9.16 0.42 -8.68
C SER A 159 -10.26 -0.65 -8.70
N LEU A 160 -10.66 -1.10 -9.90
CA LEU A 160 -11.69 -2.14 -10.05
C LEU A 160 -11.24 -3.51 -9.52
N VAL A 161 -9.95 -3.85 -9.69
CA VAL A 161 -9.38 -5.12 -9.18
C VAL A 161 -9.47 -5.14 -7.66
N PHE A 162 -9.12 -4.03 -7.01
CA PHE A 162 -9.20 -3.91 -5.55
C PHE A 162 -10.63 -3.85 -5.03
N SER A 163 -11.53 -3.17 -5.75
CA SER A 163 -12.95 -3.20 -5.41
C SER A 163 -13.49 -4.63 -5.37
N ARG A 164 -13.09 -5.48 -6.33
CA ARG A 164 -13.45 -6.91 -6.34
C ARG A 164 -12.75 -7.68 -5.22
N PHE A 165 -11.47 -7.42 -4.98
CA PHE A 165 -10.70 -8.06 -3.91
C PHE A 165 -11.34 -7.82 -2.53
N PHE A 166 -11.75 -6.58 -2.25
CA PHE A 166 -12.42 -6.18 -1.02
C PHE A 166 -13.90 -6.58 -0.94
N ALA A 167 -14.52 -7.06 -2.03
CA ALA A 167 -15.94 -7.36 -2.03
C ALA A 167 -16.27 -8.47 -1.03
N ALA A 168 -15.50 -9.57 -1.07
CA ALA A 168 -15.65 -10.70 -0.15
C ALA A 168 -14.99 -10.40 1.20
N LYS A 169 -15.82 -10.26 2.24
CA LYS A 169 -15.42 -9.98 3.62
C LYS A 169 -15.02 -11.26 4.36
N GLU A 170 -13.98 -11.16 5.18
CA GLU A 170 -13.58 -12.18 6.15
C GLU A 170 -14.51 -12.15 7.37
N GLU A 171 -14.62 -13.25 8.13
CA GLU A 171 -15.52 -13.32 9.29
C GLU A 171 -15.25 -12.19 10.29
N ILE A 172 -13.99 -11.83 10.52
CA ILE A 172 -13.64 -10.71 11.42
C ILE A 172 -14.16 -9.37 10.89
N GLU A 173 -14.15 -9.15 9.57
CA GLU A 173 -14.71 -7.95 8.95
C GLU A 173 -16.25 -7.96 9.04
N VAL A 174 -16.88 -9.12 8.87
CA VAL A 174 -18.32 -9.28 9.05
C VAL A 174 -18.73 -9.00 10.50
N GLN A 175 -17.95 -9.45 11.48
CA GLN A 175 -18.17 -9.13 12.89
C GLN A 175 -18.10 -7.62 13.15
N TYR A 176 -17.11 -6.93 12.57
CA TYR A 176 -17.02 -5.47 12.67
C TYR A 176 -18.21 -4.77 12.01
N LEU A 177 -18.67 -5.26 10.85
CA LEU A 177 -19.87 -4.74 10.19
C LEU A 177 -21.12 -4.94 11.05
N ARG A 178 -21.34 -6.13 11.62
CA ARG A 178 -22.45 -6.40 12.54
C ARG A 178 -22.42 -5.44 13.72
N LYS A 179 -21.25 -5.24 14.34
CA LYS A 179 -21.10 -4.31 15.47
C LYS A 179 -21.39 -2.86 15.07
N ALA A 180 -20.93 -2.43 13.91
CA ALA A 180 -21.22 -1.10 13.38
C ALA A 180 -22.73 -0.92 13.10
N SER A 181 -23.39 -1.94 12.56
CA SER A 181 -24.83 -1.94 12.34
C SER A 181 -25.62 -1.90 13.65
N GLU A 182 -25.22 -2.67 14.67
CA GLU A 182 -25.83 -2.59 16.00
C GLU A 182 -25.79 -1.16 16.56
N VAL A 183 -24.63 -0.49 16.46
CA VAL A 183 -24.49 0.91 16.92
C VAL A 183 -25.36 1.85 16.10
N THR A 184 -25.45 1.63 14.79
CA THR A 184 -26.28 2.45 13.89
C THR A 184 -27.77 2.33 14.22
N CYS A 185 -28.23 1.15 14.64
CA CYS A 185 -29.62 0.95 15.06
C CYS A 185 -29.95 1.55 16.43
N ILE A 186 -28.93 1.93 17.23
CA ILE A 186 -29.11 2.52 18.57
C ILE A 186 -29.06 4.06 18.52
N LEU A 187 -28.49 4.64 17.46
CA LEU A 187 -28.44 6.08 17.18
C LEU A 187 -29.72 6.57 16.49
#